data_AF-X1TXP1-F1
#
_entry.id   AF-X1TXP1-F1
#
_cell.length_a   1.000
_cell.length_b   1.000
_cell.length_c   1.000
_cell.angle_alpha   90.00
_cell.angle_beta   90.00
_cell.angle_gamma   90.00
#
_symmetry.space_group_name_H-M   'P 1'
#
loop_
_entity.id
_entity.type
_entity.pdbx_description
1 polymer ?
#
loop_
_entity_poly.entity_id
_entity_poly.type
_entity_poly.pdbx_seq_one_letter_code
_entity_poly.pdbx_strand_id
1 'polypeptide(L)'
;TMTIPQVRKEEQLNLESLTWGDLTWVNIERPTEKETEYLAQNYPFHPLDLDDCLSRIQRPKIDEYKDYLFLVFHFPVFSKEARVTTTSQVSVFIGQNYLITLHKGELKPLVKLFKECQIDEESRQENFSQGSSYLLYRIIDRLVDYCLPISNKIGDNIEEAEDRIFSDRMRGAIKEISALRRDIISFRRIIWPMRAVVGSLEPKVRRFTKTDLTVYFGDMVDHVDKIWD
;
A
#
# COMPACT_ATOMS: atom_id res chain seq x y z
N THR A 1 -16.97 -6.35 34.57
CA THR A 1 -17.85 -6.06 33.41
C THR A 1 -17.40 -4.73 32.84
N MET A 2 -16.57 -4.74 31.80
CA MET A 2 -16.11 -3.50 31.16
C MET A 2 -17.22 -3.01 30.24
N THR A 3 -17.87 -1.93 30.66
CA THR A 3 -18.90 -1.24 29.90
C THR A 3 -18.20 -0.42 28.82
N ILE A 4 -18.41 -0.79 27.56
CA ILE A 4 -18.00 0.02 26.40
C ILE A 4 -18.80 1.33 26.48
N PRO A 5 -18.17 2.51 26.57
CA PRO A 5 -18.90 3.78 26.57
C PRO A 5 -19.65 3.93 25.25
N GLN A 6 -20.95 4.27 25.34
CA GLN A 6 -21.74 4.62 24.18
C GLN A 6 -21.15 5.87 23.53
N VAL A 7 -20.58 5.69 22.34
CA VAL A 7 -20.08 6.77 21.49
C VAL A 7 -21.24 7.71 21.20
N ARG A 8 -21.05 9.00 21.55
CA ARG A 8 -21.97 10.09 21.24
C ARG A 8 -22.20 10.13 19.73
N LYS A 9 -23.34 10.68 19.34
CA LYS A 9 -23.92 10.73 17.98
C LYS A 9 -23.12 11.63 17.00
N GLU A 10 -21.80 11.63 17.07
CA GLU A 10 -20.87 12.62 16.51
C GLU A 10 -20.05 11.99 15.35
N GLU A 11 -20.29 12.49 14.13
CA GLU A 11 -19.48 12.39 12.89
C GLU A 11 -18.81 11.04 12.56
N GLN A 12 -19.36 10.35 11.55
CA GLN A 12 -18.90 9.05 11.08
C GLN A 12 -17.41 9.07 10.66
N LEU A 13 -16.59 8.25 11.34
CA LEU A 13 -15.20 8.01 10.97
C LEU A 13 -15.11 7.31 9.61
N ASN A 14 -14.08 7.60 8.83
CA ASN A 14 -13.78 6.92 7.56
C ASN A 14 -13.10 5.56 7.76
N LEU A 15 -13.62 4.77 8.69
CA LEU A 15 -13.03 3.53 9.16
C LEU A 15 -14.02 2.38 8.99
N GLU A 16 -13.55 1.29 8.39
CA GLU A 16 -14.24 0.00 8.35
C GLU A 16 -13.33 -1.07 8.96
N SER A 17 -13.90 -2.11 9.57
CA SER A 17 -13.11 -3.20 10.16
C SER A 17 -13.70 -4.57 9.86
N LEU A 18 -12.83 -5.54 9.62
CA LEU A 18 -13.16 -6.95 9.46
C LEU A 18 -12.42 -7.75 10.53
N THR A 19 -13.07 -8.74 11.12
CA THR A 19 -12.47 -9.61 12.13
C THR A 19 -12.68 -11.07 11.75
N TRP A 20 -11.63 -11.87 11.90
CA TRP A 20 -11.70 -13.33 11.81
C TRP A 20 -10.85 -13.94 12.92
N GLY A 21 -11.49 -14.74 13.79
CA GLY A 21 -10.85 -15.20 15.02
C GLY A 21 -10.48 -14.03 15.93
N ASP A 22 -9.20 -13.91 16.25
CA ASP A 22 -8.59 -12.88 17.08
C ASP A 22 -7.83 -11.81 16.27
N LEU A 23 -7.89 -11.86 14.94
CA LEU A 23 -7.25 -10.88 14.05
C LEU A 23 -8.29 -9.88 13.50
N THR A 24 -8.01 -8.59 13.68
CA THR A 24 -8.82 -7.51 13.11
C THR A 24 -8.03 -6.71 12.08
N TRP A 25 -8.58 -6.57 10.87
CA TRP A 25 -8.10 -5.62 9.87
C TRP A 25 -8.96 -4.37 9.92
N VAL A 26 -8.35 -3.25 10.28
CA VAL A 26 -8.97 -1.91 10.23
C VAL A 26 -8.50 -1.21 8.95
N ASN A 27 -9.45 -0.82 8.10
CA ASN A 27 -9.18 -0.09 6.88
C ASN A 27 -9.72 1.34 6.97
N ILE A 28 -8.82 2.30 6.79
CA ILE A 28 -9.12 3.73 6.87
C ILE A 28 -8.85 4.38 5.51
N GLU A 29 -9.93 4.79 4.84
CA GLU A 29 -9.85 5.51 3.58
C GLU A 29 -9.94 7.01 3.80
N ARG A 30 -9.05 7.79 3.15
CA ARG A 30 -9.02 9.26 3.23
C ARG A 30 -9.02 9.72 4.71
N PRO A 31 -8.00 9.33 5.49
CA PRO A 31 -7.91 9.68 6.90
C PRO A 31 -7.89 11.20 7.08
N THR A 32 -8.51 11.65 8.16
CA THR A 32 -8.47 13.01 8.68
C THR A 32 -7.88 12.99 10.09
N GLU A 33 -7.74 14.17 10.71
CA GLU A 33 -7.30 14.30 12.10
C GLU A 33 -8.14 13.44 13.06
N LYS A 34 -9.43 13.26 12.78
CA LYS A 34 -10.34 12.43 13.58
C LYS A 34 -9.92 10.97 13.65
N GLU A 35 -9.50 10.40 12.52
CA GLU A 35 -9.04 9.02 12.48
C GLU A 35 -7.72 8.85 13.23
N THR A 36 -6.79 9.79 13.11
CA THR A 36 -5.54 9.74 13.89
C THR A 36 -5.76 9.95 15.38
N GLU A 37 -6.71 10.82 15.78
CA GLU A 37 -7.10 10.98 17.18
C GLU A 37 -7.76 9.72 17.74
N TYR A 38 -8.64 9.08 16.96
CA TYR A 38 -9.22 7.79 17.30
C TYR A 38 -8.11 6.76 17.51
N LEU A 39 -7.14 6.66 16.61
CA LEU A 39 -6.03 5.73 16.75
C LEU A 39 -5.17 6.04 17.99
N ALA A 40 -4.87 7.31 18.27
CA ALA A 40 -4.13 7.73 19.46
C ALA A 40 -4.80 7.33 20.78
N GLN A 41 -6.14 7.34 20.81
CA GLN A 41 -6.92 7.00 22.00
C GLN A 41 -7.07 5.48 22.22
N ASN A 42 -6.99 4.69 21.15
CA ASN A 42 -7.31 3.26 21.18
C ASN A 42 -6.07 2.34 21.04
N TYR A 43 -4.95 2.89 20.58
CA TYR A 43 -3.72 2.13 20.32
C TYR A 43 -2.51 2.85 20.91
N PRO A 44 -1.44 2.11 21.29
CA PRO A 44 -0.23 2.69 21.87
C PRO A 44 0.71 3.26 20.78
N PHE A 45 0.15 3.89 19.75
CA PHE A 45 0.94 4.41 18.63
C PHE A 45 1.67 5.69 19.03
N HIS A 46 2.91 5.79 18.55
CA HIS A 46 3.72 6.97 18.75
C HIS A 46 3.14 8.15 17.97
N PRO A 47 3.05 9.36 18.57
CA PRO A 47 2.45 10.52 17.91
C PRO A 47 3.07 10.85 16.55
N LEU A 48 4.38 10.69 16.40
CA LEU A 48 5.06 10.93 15.11
C LEU A 48 4.61 9.99 14.00
N ASP A 49 4.25 8.74 14.32
CA ASP A 49 3.74 7.80 13.31
C ASP A 49 2.34 8.23 12.83
N LEU A 50 1.53 8.77 13.73
CA LEU A 50 0.19 9.30 13.42
C LEU A 50 0.28 10.58 12.59
N ASP A 51 1.19 11.50 12.94
CA ASP A 51 1.45 12.71 12.15
C ASP A 51 1.86 12.34 10.71
N ASP A 52 2.68 11.29 10.56
CA ASP A 52 3.11 10.79 9.26
C ASP A 52 1.96 10.26 8.40
N CYS A 53 0.84 9.83 8.99
CA CYS A 53 -0.35 9.41 8.27
C CYS A 53 -1.10 10.57 7.58
N LEU A 54 -1.01 11.80 8.10
CA LEU A 54 -1.67 12.99 7.56
C LEU A 54 -0.74 13.93 6.81
N SER A 55 0.56 13.80 7.07
CA SER A 55 1.60 14.65 6.49
C SER A 55 1.73 14.52 4.96
N ARG A 56 2.55 15.40 4.37
CA ARG A 56 2.98 15.27 2.97
C ARG A 56 3.71 13.94 2.78
N ILE A 57 3.47 13.28 1.63
CA ILE A 57 4.05 12.00 1.19
C ILE A 57 5.41 11.72 1.84
N GLN A 58 5.41 10.78 2.78
CA GLN A 58 6.58 10.37 3.55
C GLN A 58 7.52 9.52 2.71
N ARG A 59 8.73 9.21 3.19
CA ARG A 59 9.55 8.18 2.52
C ARG A 59 9.10 6.80 2.98
N PRO A 60 9.15 5.76 2.10
CA PRO A 60 8.93 4.39 2.54
C PRO A 60 9.91 4.04 3.66
N LYS A 61 9.40 3.41 4.72
CA LYS A 61 10.15 3.12 5.94
C LYS A 61 9.51 2.02 6.78
N ILE A 62 10.27 1.55 7.76
CA ILE A 62 9.84 0.65 8.82
C ILE A 62 10.33 1.22 10.14
N ASP A 63 9.41 1.58 11.02
CA ASP A 63 9.70 1.98 12.39
C ASP A 63 9.28 0.85 13.34
N GLU A 64 10.24 0.42 14.17
CA GLU A 64 10.08 -0.74 15.05
C GLU A 64 9.82 -0.31 16.49
N TYR A 65 8.69 -0.74 17.03
CA TYR A 65 8.34 -0.57 18.44
C TYR A 65 8.19 -1.94 19.11
N LYS A 66 8.10 -1.92 20.44
CA LYS A 66 7.99 -3.14 21.24
C LYS A 66 6.78 -3.99 20.82
N ASP A 67 5.61 -3.35 20.68
CA ASP A 67 4.34 -4.06 20.52
C ASP A 67 3.77 -4.00 19.09
N TYR A 68 4.32 -3.12 18.23
CA TYR A 68 3.85 -2.93 16.86
C TYR A 68 4.99 -2.49 15.91
N LEU A 69 4.70 -2.50 14.61
CA LEU A 69 5.50 -1.81 13.58
C LEU A 69 4.67 -0.76 12.89
N PHE A 70 5.30 0.35 12.54
CA PHE A 70 4.74 1.33 11.60
C PHE A 70 5.49 1.23 10.28
N LEU A 71 4.73 1.08 9.19
CA LEU A 71 5.26 0.89 7.86
C LEU A 71 4.69 1.97 6.94
N VAL A 72 5.52 2.49 6.06
CA VAL A 72 5.09 3.36 4.97
C VAL A 72 5.51 2.72 3.66
N PHE A 73 4.55 2.51 2.76
CA PHE A 73 4.80 2.02 1.41
C PHE A 73 4.27 2.99 0.37
N HIS A 74 4.88 2.94 -0.81
CA HIS A 74 4.51 3.73 -1.96
C HIS A 74 4.17 2.84 -3.14
N PHE A 75 3.07 3.17 -3.81
CA PHE A 75 2.68 2.50 -5.04
C PHE A 75 2.36 3.52 -6.14
N PRO A 76 2.68 3.19 -7.40
CA PRO A 76 2.41 4.05 -8.54
C PRO A 76 0.90 4.09 -8.86
N VAL A 77 0.38 5.30 -9.09
CA VAL A 77 -0.97 5.52 -9.61
C VAL A 77 -0.88 6.51 -10.76
N PHE A 78 -1.42 6.14 -11.93
CA PHE A 78 -1.40 7.02 -13.10
C PHE A 78 -2.40 8.17 -12.94
N SER A 79 -1.89 9.41 -12.91
CA SER A 79 -2.73 10.61 -12.92
C SER A 79 -3.08 10.98 -14.36
N LYS A 80 -4.37 10.88 -14.70
CA LYS A 80 -4.87 11.30 -16.03
C LYS A 80 -4.71 12.80 -16.26
N GLU A 81 -4.87 13.60 -15.21
CA GLU A 81 -4.76 15.06 -15.26
C GLU A 81 -3.32 15.50 -15.51
N ALA A 82 -2.39 15.00 -14.71
CA ALA A 82 -0.97 15.33 -14.86
C ALA A 82 -0.28 14.54 -15.99
N ARG A 83 -0.96 13.53 -16.55
CA ARG A 83 -0.44 12.57 -17.54
C ARG A 83 0.91 11.97 -17.13
N VAL A 84 1.01 11.63 -15.85
CA VAL A 84 2.22 11.08 -15.24
C VAL A 84 1.82 10.20 -14.07
N THR A 85 2.59 9.15 -13.83
CA THR A 85 2.50 8.33 -12.65
C THR A 85 2.89 9.14 -11.42
N THR A 86 2.03 9.10 -10.41
CA THR A 86 2.21 9.78 -9.12
C THR A 86 2.27 8.76 -8.00
N THR A 87 2.82 9.18 -6.86
CA THR A 87 2.92 8.35 -5.67
C THR A 87 1.59 8.31 -4.93
N SER A 88 1.13 7.12 -4.58
CA SER A 88 0.07 6.92 -3.58
C SER A 88 0.67 6.18 -2.38
N GLN A 89 0.47 6.73 -1.19
CA GLN A 89 0.99 6.22 0.08
C GLN A 89 -0.04 5.29 0.73
N VAL A 90 0.44 4.18 1.29
CA VAL A 90 -0.28 3.41 2.30
C VAL A 90 0.58 3.34 3.56
N SER A 91 0.02 3.80 4.66
CA SER A 91 0.60 3.67 5.99
C SER A 91 -0.01 2.45 6.66
N VAL A 92 0.80 1.64 7.32
CA VAL A 92 0.36 0.41 7.97
C VAL A 92 0.85 0.33 9.40
N PHE A 93 -0.07 0.11 10.34
CA PHE A 93 0.28 -0.35 11.68
C PHE A 93 0.01 -1.85 11.77
N ILE A 94 0.98 -2.61 12.26
CA ILE A 94 0.84 -4.06 12.44
C ILE A 94 1.23 -4.45 13.86
N GLY A 95 0.36 -5.20 14.52
CA GLY A 95 0.60 -5.83 15.83
C GLY A 95 0.19 -7.30 15.81
N GLN A 96 0.23 -7.96 16.97
CA GLN A 96 -0.03 -9.41 17.07
C GLN A 96 -1.41 -9.82 16.54
N ASN A 97 -2.42 -9.00 16.80
CA ASN A 97 -3.84 -9.31 16.60
C ASN A 97 -4.56 -8.25 15.76
N TYR A 98 -3.81 -7.33 15.15
CA TYR A 98 -4.40 -6.31 14.29
C TYR A 98 -3.47 -5.90 13.15
N LEU A 99 -4.10 -5.41 12.08
CA LEU A 99 -3.45 -4.70 11.00
C LEU A 99 -4.33 -3.50 10.64
N ILE A 100 -3.73 -2.31 10.54
CA ILE A 100 -4.44 -1.07 10.22
C ILE A 100 -3.84 -0.47 8.97
N THR A 101 -4.64 -0.28 7.92
CA THR A 101 -4.24 0.40 6.69
C THR A 101 -4.84 1.79 6.63
N LEU A 102 -4.01 2.80 6.33
CA LEU A 102 -4.43 4.17 6.07
C LEU A 102 -4.00 4.57 4.65
N HIS A 103 -4.95 4.91 3.79
CA HIS A 103 -4.68 5.26 2.39
C HIS A 103 -5.76 6.17 1.79
N LYS A 104 -5.48 6.80 0.64
CA LYS A 104 -6.42 7.74 0.00
C LYS A 104 -7.61 7.09 -0.73
N GLY A 105 -7.69 5.76 -0.76
CA GLY A 105 -8.68 5.01 -1.56
C GLY A 105 -8.33 4.86 -3.05
N GLU A 106 -7.14 5.31 -3.49
CA GLU A 106 -6.72 5.25 -4.90
C GLU A 106 -6.06 3.91 -5.28
N LEU A 107 -5.59 3.17 -4.27
CA LEU A 107 -4.98 1.85 -4.42
C LEU A 107 -6.05 0.78 -4.65
N LYS A 108 -6.51 0.66 -5.90
CA LYS A 108 -7.55 -0.29 -6.30
C LYS A 108 -7.33 -1.73 -5.82
N PRO A 109 -6.10 -2.31 -5.86
CA PRO A 109 -5.88 -3.67 -5.36
C PRO A 109 -6.20 -3.81 -3.87
N LEU A 110 -5.80 -2.84 -3.05
CA LEU A 110 -6.07 -2.81 -1.61
C LEU A 110 -7.58 -2.68 -1.33
N VAL A 111 -8.23 -1.71 -1.99
CA VAL A 111 -9.69 -1.49 -1.87
C VAL A 111 -10.46 -2.74 -2.29
N LYS A 112 -10.02 -3.39 -3.37
CA LYS A 112 -10.64 -4.62 -3.87
C LYS A 112 -10.47 -5.78 -2.89
N LEU A 113 -9.26 -6.01 -2.39
CA LEU A 113 -8.98 -7.06 -1.42
C LEU A 113 -9.81 -6.92 -0.14
N PHE A 114 -9.92 -5.70 0.39
CA PHE A 114 -10.75 -5.44 1.57
C PHE A 114 -12.23 -5.77 1.29
N LYS A 115 -12.77 -5.31 0.15
CA LYS A 115 -14.15 -5.61 -0.26
C LYS A 115 -14.39 -7.09 -0.48
N GLU A 116 -13.45 -7.81 -1.08
CA GLU A 116 -13.53 -9.27 -1.24
C GLU A 116 -13.65 -9.95 0.12
N CYS A 117 -12.79 -9.62 1.09
CA CYS A 117 -12.89 -10.13 2.45
C CYS A 117 -14.18 -9.68 3.18
N GLN A 118 -14.79 -8.57 2.79
CA GLN A 118 -16.02 -8.07 3.39
C GLN A 118 -17.24 -8.88 2.94
N ILE A 119 -17.31 -9.26 1.66
CA ILE A 119 -18.48 -9.91 1.06
C ILE A 119 -18.36 -11.44 0.96
N ASP A 120 -17.14 -11.98 1.03
CA ASP A 120 -16.86 -13.41 0.91
C ASP A 120 -16.09 -13.91 2.14
N GLU A 121 -16.72 -14.85 2.85
CA GLU A 121 -16.17 -15.41 4.08
C GLU A 121 -14.98 -16.36 3.79
N GLU A 122 -14.98 -17.04 2.65
CA GLU A 122 -13.86 -17.90 2.25
C GLU A 122 -12.61 -17.06 1.99
N SER A 123 -12.74 -15.97 1.21
CA SER A 123 -11.68 -14.97 1.04
C SER A 123 -11.22 -14.37 2.37
N ARG A 124 -12.15 -14.04 3.29
CA ARG A 124 -11.77 -13.55 4.63
C ARG A 124 -10.95 -14.59 5.39
N GLN A 125 -11.42 -15.83 5.46
CA GLN A 125 -10.70 -16.91 6.11
C GLN A 125 -9.31 -17.09 5.50
N GLU A 126 -9.21 -17.15 4.18
CA GLU A 126 -7.95 -17.36 3.46
C GLU A 126 -6.91 -16.30 3.85
N ASN A 127 -7.28 -15.02 3.78
CA ASN A 127 -6.35 -13.91 4.03
C ASN A 127 -6.00 -13.70 5.52
N PHE A 128 -6.88 -14.11 6.45
CA PHE A 128 -6.69 -13.91 7.90
C PHE A 128 -6.10 -15.14 8.62
N SER A 129 -6.11 -16.31 7.98
CA SER A 129 -5.83 -17.62 8.61
C SER A 129 -4.45 -17.78 9.27
N GLN A 130 -3.47 -16.94 8.92
CA GLN A 130 -2.08 -17.12 9.32
C GLN A 130 -1.49 -15.89 10.06
N GLY A 131 -2.33 -15.07 10.66
CA GLY A 131 -1.90 -13.92 11.47
C GLY A 131 -1.64 -12.65 10.65
N SER A 132 -1.34 -11.56 11.35
CA SER A 132 -1.28 -10.23 10.73
C SER A 132 -0.11 -10.07 9.75
N SER A 133 1.01 -10.78 9.93
CA SER A 133 2.13 -10.74 8.96
C SER A 133 1.77 -11.36 7.63
N TYR A 134 0.96 -12.43 7.66
CA TYR A 134 0.48 -13.06 6.44
C TYR A 134 -0.54 -12.15 5.73
N LEU A 135 -1.45 -11.53 6.48
CA LEU A 135 -2.36 -10.54 5.92
C LEU A 135 -1.60 -9.35 5.30
N LEU A 136 -0.56 -8.85 5.97
CA LEU A 136 0.33 -7.83 5.42
C LEU A 136 0.97 -8.29 4.13
N TYR A 137 1.54 -9.49 4.11
CA TYR A 137 2.11 -10.10 2.90
C TYR A 137 1.08 -10.07 1.77
N ARG A 138 -0.14 -10.58 1.99
CA ARG A 138 -1.22 -10.62 0.99
C ARG A 138 -1.59 -9.24 0.46
N ILE A 139 -1.60 -8.22 1.32
CA ILE A 139 -1.87 -6.84 0.93
C ILE A 139 -0.75 -6.29 0.04
N ILE A 140 0.50 -6.42 0.48
CA ILE A 140 1.65 -5.85 -0.23
C ILE A 140 1.89 -6.58 -1.55
N ASP A 141 1.75 -7.90 -1.57
CA ASP A 141 1.86 -8.75 -2.76
C ASP A 141 0.92 -8.28 -3.88
N ARG A 142 -0.37 -8.11 -3.56
CA ARG A 142 -1.37 -7.57 -4.49
C ARG A 142 -1.05 -6.17 -5.00
N LEU A 143 -0.42 -5.33 -4.18
CA LEU A 143 -0.04 -3.98 -4.56
C LEU A 143 1.23 -3.96 -5.43
N VAL A 144 2.20 -4.82 -5.14
CA VAL A 144 3.41 -5.03 -5.95
C VAL A 144 3.03 -5.58 -7.32
N ASP A 145 2.21 -6.63 -7.39
CA ASP A 145 1.73 -7.23 -8.64
C ASP A 145 1.02 -6.21 -9.54
N TYR A 146 0.30 -5.25 -8.94
CA TYR A 146 -0.38 -4.20 -9.67
C TYR A 146 0.57 -3.18 -10.34
N CYS A 147 1.84 -3.17 -9.96
CA CYS A 147 2.85 -2.33 -10.61
C CYS A 147 3.27 -2.87 -11.98
N LEU A 148 3.19 -4.19 -12.21
CA LEU A 148 3.58 -4.82 -13.48
C LEU A 148 2.73 -4.32 -14.66
N PRO A 149 1.38 -4.32 -14.61
CA PRO A 149 0.56 -3.74 -15.68
C PRO A 149 0.86 -2.26 -15.98
N ILE A 150 1.27 -1.48 -14.97
CA ILE A 150 1.63 -0.07 -15.15
C ILE A 150 2.96 0.03 -15.92
N SER A 151 3.96 -0.77 -15.54
CA SER A 151 5.24 -0.84 -16.25
C SER A 151 5.06 -1.29 -17.71
N ASN A 152 4.29 -2.37 -17.94
CA ASN A 152 3.98 -2.86 -19.28
C ASN A 152 3.33 -1.76 -20.14
N LYS A 153 2.37 -1.01 -19.58
CA LYS A 153 1.71 0.06 -20.33
C LYS A 153 2.66 1.20 -20.71
N ILE A 154 3.66 1.49 -19.87
CA ILE A 154 4.73 2.44 -20.22
C ILE A 154 5.55 1.89 -21.38
N GLY A 155 5.90 0.60 -21.36
CA GLY A 155 6.58 -0.10 -22.46
C GLY A 155 5.82 0.01 -23.78
N ASP A 156 4.54 -0.38 -23.80
CA ASP A 156 3.69 -0.28 -25.00
C ASP A 156 3.67 1.15 -25.57
N ASN A 157 3.60 2.17 -24.68
CA ASN A 157 3.56 3.56 -25.13
C ASN A 157 4.91 4.03 -25.71
N ILE A 158 6.04 3.45 -25.30
CA ILE A 158 7.35 3.71 -25.89
C ILE A 158 7.38 3.19 -27.32
N GLU A 159 6.98 1.93 -27.53
CA GLU A 159 6.91 1.31 -28.86
C GLU A 159 6.00 2.14 -29.80
N GLU A 160 4.82 2.54 -29.33
CA GLU A 160 3.92 3.42 -30.10
C GLU A 160 4.54 4.78 -30.45
N ALA A 161 5.35 5.34 -29.55
CA ALA A 161 6.01 6.62 -29.79
C ALA A 161 7.15 6.48 -30.81
N GLU A 162 7.89 5.37 -30.77
CA GLU A 162 8.98 5.05 -31.70
C GLU A 162 8.45 4.89 -33.13
N ASP A 163 7.37 4.13 -33.32
CA ASP A 163 6.72 3.96 -34.62
C ASP A 163 6.29 5.30 -35.26
N ARG A 164 5.87 6.26 -34.43
CA ARG A 164 5.44 7.59 -34.90
C ARG A 164 6.61 8.46 -35.35
N ILE A 165 7.83 8.24 -34.86
CA ILE A 165 9.03 8.99 -35.30
C ILE A 165 9.29 8.74 -36.78
N PHE A 166 9.10 7.50 -37.24
CA PHE A 166 9.32 7.09 -38.62
C PHE A 166 8.13 7.45 -39.55
N SER A 167 7.13 8.17 -39.05
CA SER A 167 5.98 8.68 -39.80
C SER A 167 6.04 10.21 -40.00
N ASP A 168 5.19 10.77 -40.87
CA ASP A 168 5.05 12.23 -41.11
C ASP A 168 4.59 13.06 -39.87
N ARG A 169 4.54 12.46 -38.67
CA ARG A 169 4.05 13.07 -37.42
C ARG A 169 5.16 13.38 -36.39
N MET A 170 6.38 13.66 -36.84
CA MET A 170 7.58 13.87 -36.01
C MET A 170 7.41 14.87 -34.84
N ARG A 171 6.72 16.00 -35.03
CA ARG A 171 6.51 17.00 -33.96
C ARG A 171 5.64 16.50 -32.79
N GLY A 172 4.70 15.59 -33.07
CA GLY A 172 3.88 14.93 -32.04
C GLY A 172 4.71 13.95 -31.21
N ALA A 173 5.57 13.18 -31.88
CA ALA A 173 6.43 12.19 -31.24
C ALA A 173 7.38 12.81 -30.19
N ILE A 174 7.98 13.98 -30.46
CA ILE A 174 8.89 14.63 -29.49
C ILE A 174 8.18 14.95 -28.16
N LYS A 175 6.96 15.47 -28.21
CA LYS A 175 6.18 15.79 -26.99
C LYS A 175 5.82 14.53 -26.21
N GLU A 176 5.48 13.46 -26.93
CA GLU A 176 5.14 12.16 -26.37
C GLU A 176 6.34 11.49 -25.70
N ILE A 177 7.50 11.47 -26.35
CA ILE A 177 8.77 10.98 -25.79
C ILE A 177 9.13 11.74 -24.53
N SER A 178 8.98 13.08 -24.53
CA SER A 178 9.24 13.88 -23.33
C SER A 178 8.28 13.54 -22.18
N ALA A 179 7.01 13.24 -22.47
CA ALA A 179 6.04 12.83 -21.46
C ALA A 179 6.37 11.43 -20.91
N LEU A 180 6.68 10.48 -21.78
CA LEU A 180 7.09 9.12 -21.41
C LEU A 180 8.35 9.12 -20.56
N ARG A 181 9.37 9.90 -20.94
CA ARG A 181 10.58 10.05 -20.13
C ARG A 181 10.26 10.53 -18.71
N ARG A 182 9.38 11.51 -18.56
CA ARG A 182 8.95 11.99 -17.23
C ARG A 182 8.21 10.90 -16.46
N ASP A 183 7.35 10.15 -17.13
CA ASP A 183 6.58 9.06 -16.54
C ASP A 183 7.47 7.92 -16.03
N ILE A 184 8.43 7.46 -16.85
CA ILE A 184 9.44 6.45 -16.49
C ILE A 184 10.24 6.92 -15.27
N ILE A 185 10.73 8.16 -15.27
CA ILE A 185 11.50 8.70 -14.15
C ILE A 185 10.65 8.74 -12.87
N SER A 186 9.38 9.12 -12.99
CA SER A 186 8.46 9.18 -11.85
C SER A 186 8.18 7.77 -11.29
N PHE A 187 7.83 6.82 -12.16
CA PHE A 187 7.60 5.42 -11.80
C PHE A 187 8.81 4.82 -11.09
N ARG A 188 10.00 4.95 -11.69
CA ARG A 188 11.25 4.52 -11.08
C ARG A 188 11.42 5.14 -9.69
N ARG A 189 11.30 6.46 -9.56
CA ARG A 189 11.47 7.15 -8.26
C ARG A 189 10.51 6.63 -7.17
N ILE A 190 9.35 6.10 -7.54
CA ILE A 190 8.37 5.50 -6.63
C ILE A 190 8.80 4.11 -6.17
N ILE A 191 9.25 3.27 -7.11
CA ILE A 191 9.61 1.87 -6.84
C ILE A 191 10.95 1.75 -6.12
N TRP A 192 11.94 2.59 -6.44
CA TRP A 192 13.30 2.46 -5.91
C TRP A 192 13.38 2.31 -4.37
N PRO A 193 12.73 3.18 -3.56
CA PRO A 193 12.84 3.09 -2.11
C PRO A 193 12.13 1.85 -1.53
N MET A 194 11.17 1.28 -2.26
CA MET A 194 10.41 0.09 -1.82
C MET A 194 11.32 -1.13 -1.69
N ARG A 195 12.36 -1.26 -2.53
CA ARG A 195 13.31 -2.38 -2.49
C ARG A 195 13.92 -2.59 -1.11
N ALA A 196 14.39 -1.51 -0.49
CA ALA A 196 15.00 -1.55 0.83
C ALA A 196 13.97 -1.91 1.94
N VAL A 197 12.74 -1.40 1.83
CA VAL A 197 11.67 -1.68 2.78
C VAL A 197 11.25 -3.15 2.67
N VAL A 198 10.91 -3.63 1.47
CA VAL A 198 10.48 -5.01 1.22
C VAL A 198 11.60 -6.00 1.58
N GLY A 199 12.84 -5.74 1.19
CA GLY A 199 13.98 -6.60 1.48
C GLY A 199 14.36 -6.69 2.96
N SER A 200 13.86 -5.80 3.82
CA SER A 200 14.09 -5.83 5.27
C SER A 200 12.84 -6.19 6.08
N LEU A 201 11.72 -6.48 5.42
CA LEU A 201 10.42 -6.62 6.07
C LEU A 201 10.25 -7.96 6.79
N GLU A 202 10.62 -9.07 6.14
CA GLU A 202 10.37 -10.43 6.64
C GLU A 202 10.86 -10.65 8.09
N PRO A 203 12.14 -10.34 8.42
CA PRO A 203 12.63 -10.63 9.77
C PRO A 203 11.91 -9.81 10.84
N LYS A 204 11.41 -8.62 10.50
CA LYS A 204 10.72 -7.70 11.42
C LYS A 204 9.29 -8.15 11.69
N VAL A 205 8.59 -8.62 10.66
CA VAL A 205 7.19 -9.04 10.77
C VAL A 205 7.03 -10.47 11.25
N ARG A 206 8.08 -11.30 11.24
CA ARG A 206 8.02 -12.72 11.66
C ARG A 206 7.37 -12.93 13.03
N ARG A 207 7.51 -11.98 13.96
CA ARG A 207 6.90 -12.06 15.30
C ARG A 207 5.36 -12.08 15.33
N PHE A 208 4.67 -11.64 14.27
CA PHE A 208 3.21 -11.60 14.23
C PHE A 208 2.56 -12.73 13.40
N THR A 209 3.32 -13.77 13.09
CA THR A 209 2.80 -14.99 12.48
C THR A 209 3.53 -16.22 13.02
N LYS A 210 2.89 -17.39 12.90
CA LYS A 210 3.53 -18.69 13.16
C LYS A 210 4.02 -19.36 11.86
N THR A 211 3.60 -18.84 10.71
CA THR A 211 3.98 -19.36 9.40
C THR A 211 5.35 -18.84 9.03
N ASP A 212 6.19 -19.70 8.45
CA ASP A 212 7.40 -19.25 7.78
C ASP A 212 7.06 -18.56 6.46
N LEU A 213 7.24 -17.23 6.43
CA LEU A 213 6.96 -16.41 5.25
C LEU A 213 8.22 -16.12 4.41
N THR A 214 9.36 -16.77 4.70
CA THR A 214 10.65 -16.48 4.05
C THR A 214 10.57 -16.58 2.53
N VAL A 215 9.97 -17.65 1.99
CA VAL A 215 9.84 -17.85 0.53
C VAL A 215 8.91 -16.80 -0.09
N TYR A 216 7.81 -16.45 0.59
CA TYR A 216 6.83 -15.48 0.11
C TYR A 216 7.40 -14.06 0.02
N PHE A 217 8.15 -13.62 1.04
CA PHE A 217 8.83 -12.33 0.99
C PHE A 217 10.02 -12.34 0.01
N GLY A 218 10.71 -13.47 -0.17
CA GLY A 218 11.74 -13.62 -1.20
C GLY A 218 11.19 -13.37 -2.60
N ASP A 219 10.08 -14.03 -2.94
CA ASP A 219 9.38 -13.83 -4.22
C ASP A 219 8.92 -12.37 -4.41
N MET A 220 8.41 -11.74 -3.35
CA MET A 220 8.04 -10.32 -3.38
C MET A 220 9.24 -9.40 -3.66
N VAL A 221 10.41 -9.68 -3.10
CA VAL A 221 11.65 -8.94 -3.41
C VAL A 221 11.99 -9.08 -4.90
N ASP A 222 11.96 -10.31 -5.43
CA ASP A 222 12.23 -10.58 -6.84
C ASP A 222 11.23 -9.85 -7.76
N HIS A 223 9.95 -9.79 -7.36
CA HIS A 223 8.93 -9.05 -8.09
C HIS A 223 9.23 -7.54 -8.13
N VAL A 224 9.57 -6.94 -6.99
CA VAL A 224 9.91 -5.50 -6.91
C VAL A 224 11.16 -5.20 -7.75
N ASP A 225 12.15 -6.07 -7.74
CA ASP A 225 13.38 -5.93 -8.53
C ASP A 225 13.07 -6.01 -10.03
N LYS A 226 12.26 -6.99 -10.45
CA LYS A 226 11.80 -7.13 -11.85
C LYS A 226 10.97 -5.94 -12.32
N ILE A 227 10.16 -5.32 -11.45
CA ILE A 227 9.39 -4.11 -11.77
C ILE A 227 10.32 -2.90 -11.95
N TRP A 228 11.42 -2.85 -11.20
CA TRP A 228 12.37 -1.75 -11.22
C TRP A 228 13.28 -1.78 -12.46
N ASP A 229 13.73 -2.96 -12.88
CA ASP A 229 14.66 -3.15 -13.99
C ASP A 229 14.09 -2.59 -15.31
#